data_AF-A0A3C0G2L6-F1
#
_entry.id   AF-A0A3C0G2L6-F1
#
_cell.length_a   1.000
_cell.length_b   1.000
_cell.length_c   1.000
_cell.angle_alpha   90.00
_cell.angle_beta   90.00
_cell.angle_gamma   90.00
#
_symmetry.space_group_name_H-M   'P 1'
#
loop_
_entity.id
_entity.type
_entity.pdbx_description
1 polymer ?
#
loop_
_entity_poly.entity_id
_entity_poly.type
_entity_poly.pdbx_seq_one_letter_code
_entity_poly.pdbx_strand_id
1 'polypeptide(L)'
;RFENTEEGRAAYTAFLDSEDDPAAFFENKLQFIQDRFSFYNEDYRELTNSLAGISKSNGLEFGLVQFQDSDEIFGFVRYIVPNSNATSANIQRGDLFTGVDGQTLTIDNYIGLLFGDNDTYTLNMADFENGNIVPNEEEVTLTKEEGLAENPVFLSKSFTIAGENIGYIMYNQFTNEYDDDLYAAVQDLKSAGITNLVMDLRYNPG
;
A
#
# COMPACT_ATOMS: atom_id res chain seq x y z
N ARG A 1 -35.09 7.11 -11.77
CA ARG A 1 -35.13 7.43 -10.33
C ARG A 1 -36.52 7.03 -9.83
N PHE A 2 -36.60 6.16 -8.83
CA PHE A 2 -37.88 5.69 -8.28
C PHE A 2 -38.44 6.73 -7.29
N GLU A 3 -39.75 6.87 -7.24
CA GLU A 3 -40.42 7.78 -6.32
C GLU A 3 -40.58 7.16 -4.92
N ASN A 4 -40.61 7.98 -3.86
CA ASN A 4 -40.87 7.51 -2.50
C ASN A 4 -42.39 7.35 -2.24
N THR A 5 -43.03 6.51 -3.04
CA THR A 5 -44.44 6.11 -2.96
C THR A 5 -44.54 4.59 -2.82
N GLU A 6 -45.74 4.04 -2.60
CA GLU A 6 -45.92 2.59 -2.54
C GLU A 6 -45.58 1.93 -3.88
N GLU A 7 -46.10 2.48 -4.98
CA GLU A 7 -45.82 2.03 -6.34
C GLU A 7 -44.34 2.19 -6.71
N GLY A 8 -43.73 3.31 -6.31
CA GLY A 8 -42.31 3.58 -6.56
C GLY A 8 -41.38 2.60 -5.84
N ARG A 9 -41.70 2.23 -4.58
CA ARG A 9 -40.96 1.20 -3.84
C ARG A 9 -41.16 -0.19 -4.44
N ALA A 10 -42.39 -0.54 -4.84
CA ALA A 10 -42.65 -1.82 -5.50
C ALA A 10 -41.88 -1.94 -6.83
N ALA A 11 -41.83 -0.87 -7.62
CA ALA A 11 -41.04 -0.82 -8.85
C ALA A 11 -39.52 -0.92 -8.58
N TYR A 12 -39.03 -0.30 -7.50
CA TYR A 12 -37.63 -0.41 -7.11
C TYR A 12 -37.25 -1.84 -6.70
N THR A 13 -38.06 -2.51 -5.89
CA THR A 13 -37.83 -3.91 -5.51
C THR A 13 -37.86 -4.83 -6.74
N ALA A 14 -38.86 -4.68 -7.62
CA ALA A 14 -38.94 -5.47 -8.85
C ALA A 14 -37.74 -5.24 -9.78
N PHE A 15 -37.17 -4.03 -9.79
CA PHE A 15 -35.93 -3.73 -10.50
C PHE A 15 -34.73 -4.46 -9.89
N LEU A 16 -34.55 -4.40 -8.56
CA LEU A 16 -33.46 -5.13 -7.89
C LEU A 16 -33.59 -6.66 -8.10
N ASP A 17 -34.80 -7.20 -8.01
CA ASP A 17 -35.07 -8.64 -8.23
C ASP A 17 -34.84 -9.08 -9.68
N SER A 18 -34.74 -8.15 -10.64
CA SER A 18 -34.48 -8.46 -12.05
C SER A 18 -33.00 -8.58 -12.41
N GLU A 19 -32.10 -8.28 -11.45
CA GLU A 19 -30.66 -8.26 -11.65
C GLU A 19 -30.04 -9.49 -10.95
N ASP A 20 -29.91 -10.59 -11.69
CA ASP A 20 -29.52 -11.91 -11.15
C ASP A 20 -28.03 -12.05 -10.82
N ASP A 21 -27.19 -11.14 -11.34
CA ASP A 21 -25.74 -11.12 -11.16
C ASP A 21 -25.33 -9.83 -10.42
N PRO A 22 -25.01 -9.91 -9.12
CA PRO A 22 -24.62 -8.75 -8.33
C PRO A 22 -23.37 -8.03 -8.85
N ALA A 23 -22.41 -8.76 -9.42
CA ALA A 23 -21.19 -8.19 -9.98
C ALA A 23 -21.53 -7.39 -11.24
N ALA A 24 -22.23 -8.01 -12.18
CA ALA A 24 -22.67 -7.33 -13.40
C ALA A 24 -23.59 -6.15 -13.10
N PHE A 25 -24.46 -6.26 -12.10
CA PHE A 25 -25.33 -5.17 -11.67
C PHE A 25 -24.49 -3.99 -11.16
N PHE A 26 -23.52 -4.25 -10.30
CA PHE A 26 -22.63 -3.24 -9.75
C PHE A 26 -21.82 -2.54 -10.84
N GLU A 27 -21.11 -3.30 -11.67
CA GLU A 27 -20.22 -2.77 -12.71
C GLU A 27 -20.97 -2.02 -13.81
N ASN A 28 -22.11 -2.55 -14.28
CA ASN A 28 -22.79 -2.01 -15.46
C ASN A 28 -23.86 -0.97 -15.15
N LYS A 29 -24.38 -0.92 -13.91
CA LYS A 29 -25.53 -0.07 -13.56
C LYS A 29 -25.25 0.89 -12.41
N LEU A 30 -24.42 0.51 -11.43
CA LEU A 30 -24.21 1.28 -10.21
C LEU A 30 -22.89 2.05 -10.21
N GLN A 31 -21.84 1.50 -10.83
CA GLN A 31 -20.55 2.17 -10.88
C GLN A 31 -20.62 3.47 -11.67
N PHE A 32 -20.02 4.49 -11.08
CA PHE A 32 -19.68 5.72 -11.78
C PHE A 32 -18.19 5.64 -12.13
N ILE A 33 -17.83 5.77 -13.40
CA ILE A 33 -16.45 5.51 -13.88
C ILE A 33 -15.37 6.37 -13.20
N GLN A 34 -15.73 7.50 -12.59
CA GLN A 34 -14.80 8.36 -11.85
C GLN A 34 -14.74 8.02 -10.34
N ASP A 35 -15.67 7.22 -9.83
CA ASP A 35 -15.66 6.75 -8.45
C ASP A 35 -14.80 5.49 -8.32
N ARG A 36 -13.59 5.68 -7.80
CA ARG A 36 -12.63 4.60 -7.54
C ARG A 36 -12.76 3.97 -6.17
N PHE A 37 -13.67 4.46 -5.32
CA PHE A 37 -13.84 4.00 -3.93
C PHE A 37 -14.93 2.94 -3.78
N SER A 38 -15.79 2.78 -4.79
CA SER A 38 -16.77 1.71 -4.86
C SER A 38 -16.16 0.50 -5.59
N PHE A 39 -15.88 -0.57 -4.85
CA PHE A 39 -15.37 -1.83 -5.39
C PHE A 39 -15.91 -3.03 -4.61
N TYR A 40 -15.70 -4.23 -5.14
CA TYR A 40 -16.00 -5.50 -4.48
C TYR A 40 -14.88 -6.50 -4.76
N ASN A 41 -14.83 -7.58 -3.98
CA ASN A 41 -14.04 -8.77 -4.28
C ASN A 41 -14.96 -9.98 -4.34
N GLU A 42 -14.71 -10.88 -5.28
CA GLU A 42 -15.44 -12.15 -5.38
C GLU A 42 -15.18 -13.02 -4.14
N ASP A 43 -13.95 -12.97 -3.62
CA ASP A 43 -13.56 -13.60 -2.38
C ASP A 43 -13.52 -12.60 -1.22
N TYR A 44 -14.52 -12.68 -0.32
CA TYR A 44 -14.57 -11.82 0.87
C TYR A 44 -13.33 -11.96 1.76
N ARG A 45 -12.59 -13.08 1.68
CA ARG A 45 -11.37 -13.30 2.48
C ARG A 45 -10.26 -12.36 2.04
N GLU A 46 -10.14 -12.08 0.75
CA GLU A 46 -9.15 -11.11 0.24
C GLU A 46 -9.43 -9.72 0.79
N LEU A 47 -10.69 -9.27 0.73
CA LEU A 47 -11.09 -7.99 1.31
C LEU A 47 -10.85 -7.96 2.82
N THR A 48 -11.31 -8.99 3.55
CA THR A 48 -11.17 -9.06 5.01
C THR A 48 -9.70 -9.07 5.44
N ASN A 49 -8.85 -9.82 4.73
CA ASN A 49 -7.41 -9.85 4.98
C ASN A 49 -6.79 -8.47 4.73
N SER A 50 -7.12 -7.81 3.61
CA SER A 50 -6.59 -6.48 3.30
C SER A 50 -6.96 -5.44 4.37
N LEU A 51 -8.19 -5.50 4.90
CA LEU A 51 -8.65 -4.64 5.98
C LEU A 51 -7.95 -4.92 7.31
N ALA A 52 -7.44 -6.14 7.51
CA ALA A 52 -6.64 -6.53 8.67
C ALA A 52 -5.12 -6.34 8.46
N GLY A 53 -4.71 -5.71 7.35
CA GLY A 53 -3.29 -5.51 7.01
C GLY A 53 -2.56 -6.79 6.58
N ILE A 54 -3.32 -7.81 6.13
CA ILE A 54 -2.79 -9.10 5.68
C ILE A 54 -2.83 -9.15 4.15
N SER A 55 -1.70 -9.46 3.53
CA SER A 55 -1.59 -9.53 2.07
C SER A 55 -0.62 -10.62 1.61
N LYS A 56 -0.67 -10.93 0.30
CA LYS A 56 0.41 -11.64 -0.38
C LYS A 56 1.45 -10.62 -0.83
N SER A 57 2.58 -10.56 -0.14
CA SER A 57 3.61 -9.53 -0.41
C SER A 57 5.00 -10.01 -0.02
N ASN A 58 6.03 -9.42 -0.63
CA ASN A 58 7.43 -9.63 -0.21
C ASN A 58 7.85 -8.61 0.86
N GLY A 59 6.96 -7.65 1.20
CA GLY A 59 7.18 -6.61 2.21
C GLY A 59 7.96 -5.39 1.73
N LEU A 60 8.24 -5.26 0.44
CA LEU A 60 8.79 -4.02 -0.13
C LEU A 60 7.67 -3.03 -0.45
N GLU A 61 7.66 -1.90 0.24
CA GLU A 61 6.76 -0.80 -0.05
C GLU A 61 7.50 0.28 -0.84
N PHE A 62 6.95 0.68 -2.00
CA PHE A 62 7.62 1.58 -2.93
C PHE A 62 6.66 2.58 -3.58
N GLY A 63 7.22 3.64 -4.15
CA GLY A 63 6.51 4.53 -5.06
C GLY A 63 7.09 4.43 -6.47
N LEU A 64 6.28 4.74 -7.46
CA LEU A 64 6.68 4.78 -8.87
C LEU A 64 6.57 6.21 -9.38
N VAL A 65 7.52 6.62 -10.20
CA VAL A 65 7.56 7.94 -10.84
C VAL A 65 7.96 7.76 -12.29
N GLN A 66 7.18 8.36 -13.19
CA GLN A 66 7.51 8.45 -14.60
C GLN A 66 8.59 9.52 -14.81
N PHE A 67 9.60 9.22 -15.61
CA PHE A 67 10.59 10.22 -16.02
C PHE A 67 9.91 11.32 -16.84
N GLN A 68 10.40 12.55 -16.71
CA GLN A 68 9.86 13.67 -17.46
C GLN A 68 10.00 13.42 -18.97
N ASP A 69 8.91 13.61 -19.71
CA ASP A 69 8.85 13.47 -21.18
C ASP A 69 9.31 12.08 -21.70
N SER A 70 9.15 11.03 -20.89
CA SER A 70 9.52 9.64 -21.21
C SER A 70 8.44 8.65 -20.75
N ASP A 71 8.33 7.50 -21.41
CA ASP A 71 7.47 6.40 -20.99
C ASP A 71 8.13 5.53 -19.90
N GLU A 72 9.42 5.76 -19.62
CA GLU A 72 10.17 5.03 -18.59
C GLU A 72 9.74 5.44 -17.18
N ILE A 73 9.79 4.49 -16.26
CA ILE A 73 9.45 4.64 -14.85
C ILE A 73 10.66 4.23 -14.01
N PHE A 74 10.85 4.89 -12.88
CA PHE A 74 11.69 4.38 -11.80
C PHE A 74 10.84 4.19 -10.53
N GLY A 75 11.28 3.25 -9.71
CA GLY A 75 10.76 3.05 -8.37
C GLY A 75 11.71 3.59 -7.30
N PHE A 76 11.14 4.01 -6.18
CA PHE A 76 11.88 4.37 -4.98
C PHE A 76 11.30 3.64 -3.77
N VAL A 77 12.16 3.06 -2.95
CA VAL A 77 11.74 2.31 -1.77
C VAL A 77 11.25 3.27 -0.69
N ARG A 78 10.00 3.11 -0.28
CA ARG A 78 9.40 3.86 0.83
C ARG A 78 9.79 3.23 2.15
N TYR A 79 9.52 1.95 2.35
CA TYR A 79 9.89 1.24 3.57
C TYR A 79 9.85 -0.27 3.36
N ILE A 80 10.31 -1.02 4.36
CA ILE A 80 10.34 -2.48 4.34
C ILE A 80 9.53 -2.95 5.53
N VAL A 81 8.47 -3.71 5.27
CA VAL A 81 7.64 -4.33 6.29
C VAL A 81 8.52 -5.26 7.14
N PRO A 82 8.53 -5.14 8.49
CA PRO A 82 9.33 -6.01 9.33
C PRO A 82 8.95 -7.48 9.18
N ASN A 83 9.91 -8.38 9.35
CA ASN A 83 9.71 -9.84 9.28
C ASN A 83 9.20 -10.33 7.91
N SER A 84 9.51 -9.60 6.85
CA SER A 84 9.19 -9.96 5.47
C SER A 84 10.40 -10.50 4.71
N ASN A 85 10.17 -11.06 3.52
CA ASN A 85 11.22 -11.44 2.58
C ASN A 85 12.22 -10.30 2.32
N ALA A 86 11.72 -9.08 2.07
CA ALA A 86 12.52 -7.90 1.80
C ALA A 86 13.42 -7.48 2.98
N THR A 87 13.10 -7.86 4.22
CA THR A 87 13.96 -7.59 5.40
C THR A 87 15.32 -8.28 5.29
N SER A 88 15.39 -9.42 4.57
CA SER A 88 16.62 -10.20 4.39
C SER A 88 17.40 -9.84 3.12
N ALA A 89 16.82 -9.03 2.25
CA ALA A 89 17.43 -8.59 1.01
C ALA A 89 18.35 -7.37 1.23
N ASN A 90 19.29 -7.15 0.31
CA ASN A 90 20.14 -5.95 0.30
C ASN A 90 19.38 -4.76 -0.29
N ILE A 91 18.36 -4.30 0.42
CA ILE A 91 17.50 -3.19 0.00
C ILE A 91 17.05 -2.40 1.24
N GLN A 92 16.88 -1.10 1.11
CA GLN A 92 16.48 -0.21 2.18
C GLN A 92 15.67 0.98 1.67
N ARG A 93 15.02 1.69 2.59
CA ARG A 93 14.33 2.94 2.30
C ARG A 93 15.26 3.93 1.59
N GLY A 94 14.80 4.46 0.46
CA GLY A 94 15.52 5.43 -0.35
C GLY A 94 16.24 4.83 -1.56
N ASP A 95 16.44 3.51 -1.61
CA ASP A 95 17.02 2.84 -2.78
C ASP A 95 16.11 3.00 -4.00
N LEU A 96 16.71 2.94 -5.18
CA LEU A 96 16.05 3.14 -6.47
C LEU A 96 16.16 1.88 -7.33
N PHE A 97 15.17 1.68 -8.19
CA PHE A 97 15.19 0.63 -9.20
C PHE A 97 14.55 1.15 -10.49
N THR A 98 14.98 0.63 -11.63
CA THR A 98 14.53 1.06 -12.96
C THR A 98 13.98 -0.08 -13.81
N GLY A 99 14.10 -1.32 -13.32
CA GLY A 99 13.69 -2.50 -14.06
C GLY A 99 13.27 -3.65 -13.16
N VAL A 100 12.67 -4.65 -13.79
CA VAL A 100 12.33 -5.94 -13.19
C VAL A 100 12.71 -7.04 -14.18
N ASP A 101 13.39 -8.08 -13.71
CA ASP A 101 13.83 -9.24 -14.47
C ASP A 101 14.62 -8.86 -15.74
N GLY A 102 15.44 -7.82 -15.65
CA GLY A 102 16.25 -7.29 -16.74
C GLY A 102 15.48 -6.41 -17.74
N GLN A 103 14.20 -6.14 -17.47
CA GLN A 103 13.35 -5.29 -18.31
C GLN A 103 13.18 -3.92 -17.67
N THR A 104 13.48 -2.85 -18.42
CA THR A 104 13.20 -1.48 -18.00
C THR A 104 11.70 -1.28 -17.76
N LEU A 105 11.37 -0.63 -16.63
CA LEU A 105 9.99 -0.28 -16.30
C LEU A 105 9.50 0.85 -17.21
N THR A 106 8.30 0.68 -17.71
CA THR A 106 7.59 1.66 -18.54
C THR A 106 6.12 1.72 -18.14
N ILE A 107 5.42 2.78 -18.55
CA ILE A 107 3.97 2.92 -18.34
C ILE A 107 3.16 1.73 -18.87
N ASP A 108 3.68 1.01 -19.86
CA ASP A 108 2.99 -0.11 -20.51
C ASP A 108 3.22 -1.46 -19.82
N ASN A 109 4.35 -1.65 -19.11
CA ASN A 109 4.73 -2.96 -18.57
C ASN A 109 4.79 -3.04 -17.04
N TYR A 110 4.85 -1.91 -16.32
CA TYR A 110 5.15 -1.92 -14.87
C TYR A 110 4.12 -2.71 -14.07
N ILE A 111 2.85 -2.67 -14.47
CA ILE A 111 1.77 -3.40 -13.80
C ILE A 111 2.03 -4.90 -13.86
N GLY A 112 2.30 -5.42 -15.05
CA GLY A 112 2.55 -6.86 -15.24
C GLY A 112 3.82 -7.33 -14.53
N LEU A 113 4.87 -6.50 -14.51
CA LEU A 113 6.15 -6.86 -13.90
C LEU A 113 6.11 -6.84 -12.35
N LEU A 114 5.49 -5.81 -11.75
CA LEU A 114 5.50 -5.63 -10.29
C LEU A 114 4.29 -6.26 -9.59
N PHE A 115 3.13 -6.24 -10.25
CA PHE A 115 1.84 -6.63 -9.67
C PHE A 115 1.20 -7.83 -10.36
N GLY A 116 1.88 -8.45 -11.34
CA GLY A 116 1.42 -9.68 -11.97
C GLY A 116 1.55 -10.92 -11.07
N ASP A 117 1.24 -12.07 -11.66
CA ASP A 117 1.16 -13.37 -10.98
C ASP A 117 2.51 -13.97 -10.55
N ASN A 118 3.61 -13.34 -10.94
CA ASN A 118 4.95 -13.78 -10.51
C ASN A 118 5.11 -13.51 -9.01
N ASP A 119 5.36 -14.59 -8.26
CA ASP A 119 5.67 -14.51 -6.84
C ASP A 119 7.11 -14.08 -6.60
N THR A 120 8.03 -14.46 -7.48
CA THR A 120 9.43 -14.05 -7.41
C THR A 120 9.78 -13.19 -8.61
N TYR A 121 10.45 -12.07 -8.34
CA TYR A 121 11.01 -11.19 -9.37
C TYR A 121 12.30 -10.55 -8.86
N THR A 122 13.13 -10.06 -9.78
CA THR A 122 14.38 -9.38 -9.48
C THR A 122 14.33 -7.92 -9.90
N LEU A 123 14.51 -7.00 -8.96
CA LEU A 123 14.64 -5.58 -9.25
C LEU A 123 16.02 -5.29 -9.87
N ASN A 124 16.04 -4.52 -10.95
CA ASN A 124 17.25 -3.92 -11.51
C ASN A 124 17.47 -2.57 -10.82
N MET A 125 18.47 -2.51 -9.94
CA MET A 125 18.68 -1.37 -9.04
C MET A 125 19.31 -0.18 -9.78
N ALA A 126 19.26 0.98 -9.15
CA ALA A 126 19.78 2.23 -9.70
C ALA A 126 20.33 3.14 -8.61
N ASP A 127 21.24 4.01 -9.02
CA ASP A 127 21.81 5.07 -8.20
C ASP A 127 21.29 6.45 -8.62
N PHE A 128 21.36 7.40 -7.68
CA PHE A 128 21.12 8.81 -7.99
C PHE A 128 22.45 9.54 -8.19
N GLU A 129 22.79 9.82 -9.44
CA GLU A 129 24.05 10.45 -9.82
C GLU A 129 23.83 11.73 -10.62
N ASN A 130 24.43 12.83 -10.16
CA ASN A 130 24.42 14.12 -10.86
C ASN A 130 23.01 14.61 -11.25
N GLY A 131 22.00 14.33 -10.42
CA GLY A 131 20.61 14.71 -10.69
C GLY A 131 19.82 13.71 -11.54
N ASN A 132 20.42 12.58 -11.92
CA ASN A 132 19.79 11.56 -12.75
C ASN A 132 19.73 10.23 -12.01
N ILE A 133 18.81 9.37 -12.44
CA ILE A 133 18.70 7.99 -11.96
C ILE A 133 19.37 7.10 -13.01
N VAL A 134 20.39 6.37 -12.58
CA VAL A 134 21.25 5.61 -13.48
C VAL A 134 21.20 4.14 -13.04
N PRO A 135 20.80 3.21 -13.92
CA PRO A 135 20.87 1.78 -13.60
C PRO A 135 22.28 1.40 -13.16
N ASN A 136 22.38 0.56 -12.14
CA ASN A 136 23.65 -0.02 -11.69
C ASN A 136 23.65 -1.53 -11.92
N GLU A 137 24.75 -2.20 -11.54
CA GLU A 137 24.88 -3.65 -11.71
C GLU A 137 24.30 -4.44 -10.52
N GLU A 138 23.65 -3.77 -9.57
CA GLU A 138 23.04 -4.43 -8.43
C GLU A 138 21.64 -4.94 -8.78
N GLU A 139 21.35 -6.13 -8.28
CA GLU A 139 20.06 -6.79 -8.47
C GLU A 139 19.54 -7.26 -7.11
N VAL A 140 18.23 -7.10 -6.90
CA VAL A 140 17.56 -7.54 -5.67
C VAL A 140 16.39 -8.43 -6.00
N THR A 141 16.54 -9.73 -5.71
CA THR A 141 15.45 -10.70 -5.85
C THR A 141 14.54 -10.67 -4.63
N LEU A 142 13.24 -10.60 -4.88
CA LEU A 142 12.20 -10.61 -3.87
C LEU A 142 11.19 -11.71 -4.18
N THR A 143 10.66 -12.35 -3.13
CA THR A 143 9.64 -13.40 -3.23
C THR A 143 8.46 -13.05 -2.34
N LYS A 144 7.27 -12.99 -2.93
CA LYS A 144 6.01 -12.76 -2.23
C LYS A 144 5.66 -13.95 -1.35
N GLU A 145 5.22 -13.66 -0.14
CA GLU A 145 4.76 -14.65 0.83
C GLU A 145 3.28 -14.41 1.11
N GLU A 146 2.50 -15.48 1.21
CA GLU A 146 1.11 -15.43 1.60
C GLU A 146 0.98 -15.09 3.09
N GLY A 147 -0.01 -14.27 3.43
CA GLY A 147 -0.34 -13.99 4.82
C GLY A 147 0.67 -13.09 5.54
N LEU A 148 1.41 -12.24 4.82
CA LEU A 148 2.23 -11.21 5.44
C LEU A 148 1.31 -10.21 6.16
N ALA A 149 1.41 -10.16 7.49
CA ALA A 149 0.68 -9.23 8.33
C ALA A 149 1.55 -8.01 8.64
N GLU A 150 1.11 -6.81 8.25
CA GLU A 150 1.79 -5.55 8.54
C GLU A 150 1.26 -4.96 9.85
N ASN A 151 2.14 -4.81 10.84
CA ASN A 151 1.82 -4.01 12.02
C ASN A 151 1.78 -2.53 11.62
N PRO A 152 0.63 -1.84 11.76
CA PRO A 152 0.49 -0.46 11.34
C PRO A 152 1.36 0.49 12.16
N VAL A 153 1.78 0.13 13.38
CA VAL A 153 2.74 0.87 14.19
C VAL A 153 4.15 0.59 13.68
N PHE A 154 4.45 1.11 12.49
CA PHE A 154 5.69 0.81 11.77
C PHE A 154 6.95 1.29 12.51
N LEU A 155 6.89 2.47 13.13
CA LEU A 155 8.02 3.07 13.83
C LEU A 155 7.54 3.88 15.03
N SER A 156 8.11 3.63 16.21
CA SER A 156 7.97 4.50 17.39
C SER A 156 9.35 4.85 17.95
N LYS A 157 9.65 6.15 18.06
CA LYS A 157 10.95 6.66 18.55
C LYS A 157 10.76 7.94 19.34
N SER A 158 11.66 8.17 20.30
CA SER A 158 11.84 9.48 20.94
C SER A 158 13.24 10.03 20.65
N PHE A 159 13.33 11.36 20.53
CA PHE A 159 14.59 12.06 20.33
C PHE A 159 14.51 13.48 20.90
N THR A 160 15.65 14.09 21.19
CA THR A 160 15.75 15.48 21.66
C THR A 160 16.32 16.36 20.56
N ILE A 161 15.60 17.40 20.16
CA ILE A 161 16.06 18.40 19.19
C ILE A 161 15.88 19.78 19.80
N ALA A 162 16.97 20.57 19.83
CA ALA A 162 16.96 21.93 20.36
C ALA A 162 16.39 22.06 21.81
N GLY A 163 16.52 21.00 22.62
CA GLY A 163 16.03 20.96 24.00
C GLY A 163 14.58 20.47 24.15
N GLU A 164 13.87 20.21 23.04
CA GLU A 164 12.54 19.63 23.03
C GLU A 164 12.60 18.10 22.92
N ASN A 165 11.84 17.40 23.77
CA ASN A 165 11.68 15.94 23.67
C ASN A 165 10.51 15.64 22.74
N ILE A 166 10.81 14.99 21.61
CA ILE A 166 9.86 14.72 20.54
C ILE A 166 9.66 13.22 20.45
N GLY A 167 8.42 12.78 20.53
CA GLY A 167 8.00 11.45 20.10
C GLY A 167 7.64 11.45 18.63
N TYR A 168 7.86 10.32 17.98
CA TYR A 168 7.53 10.09 16.58
C TYR A 168 6.87 8.74 16.45
N ILE A 169 5.67 8.70 15.87
CA ILE A 169 4.98 7.47 15.50
C ILE A 169 4.68 7.52 14.00
N MET A 170 5.13 6.51 13.26
CA MET A 170 4.66 6.25 11.90
C MET A 170 3.56 5.19 11.98
N TYR A 171 2.35 5.58 11.59
CA TYR A 171 1.16 4.75 11.71
C TYR A 171 0.51 4.57 10.34
N ASN A 172 0.67 3.40 9.74
CA ASN A 172 0.42 3.15 8.32
C ASN A 172 -0.98 2.66 7.97
N GLN A 173 -1.80 2.23 8.94
CA GLN A 173 -3.17 1.78 8.65
C GLN A 173 -3.99 1.82 9.95
N PHE A 174 -5.31 2.02 9.87
CA PHE A 174 -6.18 1.87 11.03
C PHE A 174 -6.72 0.44 11.13
N THR A 175 -6.00 -0.43 11.85
CA THR A 175 -6.39 -1.83 12.08
C THR A 175 -6.52 -2.14 13.57
N ASN A 176 -7.70 -2.63 13.98
CA ASN A 176 -8.04 -2.87 15.39
C ASN A 176 -7.23 -4.02 16.01
N GLU A 177 -6.67 -4.90 15.19
CA GLU A 177 -5.81 -6.01 15.60
C GLU A 177 -4.55 -5.52 16.35
N TYR A 178 -4.15 -4.26 16.17
CA TYR A 178 -2.92 -3.67 16.70
C TYR A 178 -3.18 -2.47 17.64
N ASP A 179 -4.40 -2.33 18.18
CA ASP A 179 -4.73 -1.28 19.14
C ASP A 179 -3.83 -1.32 20.40
N ASP A 180 -3.51 -2.53 20.87
CA ASP A 180 -2.61 -2.73 22.02
C ASP A 180 -1.16 -2.32 21.70
N ASP A 181 -0.67 -2.59 20.49
CA ASP A 181 0.65 -2.14 20.02
C ASP A 181 0.73 -0.60 19.95
N LEU A 182 -0.32 0.04 19.42
CA LEU A 182 -0.40 1.50 19.36
C LEU A 182 -0.43 2.09 20.78
N TYR A 183 -1.23 1.50 21.67
CA TYR A 183 -1.28 1.92 23.06
C TYR A 183 0.08 1.77 23.76
N ALA A 184 0.76 0.65 23.56
CA ALA A 184 2.09 0.41 24.10
C ALA A 184 3.11 1.44 23.59
N ALA A 185 3.14 1.70 22.28
CA ALA A 185 4.01 2.72 21.69
C ALA A 185 3.79 4.11 22.30
N VAL A 186 2.53 4.49 22.56
CA VAL A 186 2.19 5.76 23.23
C VAL A 186 2.64 5.76 24.70
N GLN A 187 2.49 4.65 25.43
CA GLN A 187 2.97 4.53 26.82
C GLN A 187 4.50 4.64 26.91
N ASP A 188 5.22 4.04 25.97
CA ASP A 188 6.68 4.10 25.92
C ASP A 188 7.17 5.52 25.67
N LEU A 189 6.55 6.23 24.72
CA LEU A 189 6.85 7.65 24.46
C LEU A 189 6.52 8.53 25.67
N LYS A 190 5.38 8.29 26.33
CA LYS A 190 5.04 8.99 27.58
C LYS A 190 6.08 8.76 28.66
N SER A 191 6.54 7.51 28.83
CA SER A 191 7.58 7.14 29.81
C SER A 191 8.93 7.77 29.47
N ALA A 192 9.22 7.99 28.18
CA ALA A 192 10.38 8.74 27.71
C ALA A 192 10.27 10.26 27.95
N GLY A 193 9.14 10.76 28.48
CA GLY A 193 8.97 12.17 28.84
C GLY A 193 8.91 13.11 27.64
N ILE A 194 8.30 12.67 26.54
CA ILE A 194 8.07 13.53 25.37
C ILE A 194 7.17 14.73 25.75
N THR A 195 7.48 15.89 25.18
CA THR A 195 6.67 17.11 25.29
C THR A 195 5.94 17.42 23.98
N ASN A 196 6.41 16.86 22.87
CA ASN A 196 5.87 17.03 21.54
C ASN A 196 5.69 15.65 20.87
N LEU A 197 4.72 15.53 19.98
CA LEU A 197 4.46 14.31 19.22
C LEU A 197 4.33 14.65 17.74
N VAL A 198 5.04 13.90 16.90
CA VAL A 198 4.85 13.85 15.45
C VAL A 198 4.11 12.54 15.12
N MET A 199 2.91 12.67 14.57
CA MET A 199 2.15 11.56 13.99
C MET A 199 2.36 11.56 12.48
N ASP A 200 3.03 10.53 11.98
CA ASP A 200 3.30 10.36 10.55
C ASP A 200 2.30 9.38 9.93
N LEU A 201 1.38 9.93 9.13
CA LEU A 201 0.32 9.21 8.43
C LEU A 201 0.51 9.26 6.90
N ARG A 202 1.72 9.60 6.42
CA ARG A 202 1.93 9.92 4.99
C ARG A 202 1.59 8.79 4.01
N TYR A 203 1.63 7.53 4.46
CA TYR A 203 1.29 6.37 3.66
C TYR A 203 0.05 5.64 4.19
N ASN A 204 -0.71 6.26 5.10
CA ASN A 204 -1.91 5.69 5.67
C ASN A 204 -3.11 5.91 4.74
N PRO A 205 -3.68 4.85 4.15
CA PRO A 205 -4.81 4.97 3.22
C PRO A 205 -6.16 5.08 3.93
N GLY A 206 -6.21 4.79 5.24
CA GLY A 206 -7.44 4.66 6.02
C GLY A 206 -7.40 3.49 6.98
#